data_AF-A0A8H7ZT58-F1
#
_entry.id   AF-A0A8H7ZT58-F1
#
_cell.length_a   1.000
_cell.length_b   1.000
_cell.length_c   1.000
_cell.angle_alpha   90.00
_cell.angle_beta   90.00
_cell.angle_gamma   90.00
#
_symmetry.space_group_name_H-M   'P 1'
#
loop_
_entity.id
_entity.type
_entity.pdbx_description
1 polymer ?
#
loop_
_entity_poly.entity_id
_entity_poly.type
_entity_poly.pdbx_seq_one_letter_code
_entity_poly.pdbx_strand_id
1 'polypeptide(L)'
;MWLERVGTDRECPFTPRYRAESWRGTARGAWGQLIDLTPRLLKYAYFTQGGAYSEVEIDVLSGDFTILRTDIVMDVGRSLNMGIDVGQVEGAFVQGMGLMTLEETLVFPNGRIQTIGPGFRDIPQEFNINLLKGARYPHLKTIGSSKGVGEPPLFLGSTVLFAIRDAVKAARSDAGLAVSGENVVPFRLDSPATAERIRLACQDDIVKRTAVKAAPHEKNWVVTL
;
A
#
# COMPACT_ATOMS: atom_id res chain seq x y z
N MET A 1 -47.47 4.12 10.17
CA MET A 1 -48.47 3.38 9.38
C MET A 1 -48.15 3.66 7.92
N TRP A 2 -47.04 3.07 7.41
CA TRP A 2 -46.97 1.83 6.62
C TRP A 2 -47.51 1.97 5.19
N LEU A 3 -46.56 1.91 4.22
CA LEU A 3 -46.61 1.49 2.79
C LEU A 3 -47.46 2.33 1.80
N GLU A 4 -47.04 2.60 0.55
CA GLU A 4 -46.54 1.65 -0.45
C GLU A 4 -45.50 2.20 -1.45
N ARG A 5 -44.51 1.31 -1.72
CA ARG A 5 -43.87 0.95 -3.00
C ARG A 5 -43.44 2.06 -3.99
N VAL A 6 -42.19 2.50 -3.85
CA VAL A 6 -41.38 2.94 -5.01
C VAL A 6 -40.72 1.70 -5.60
N GLY A 7 -41.35 1.12 -6.64
CA GLY A 7 -40.80 -0.01 -7.37
C GLY A 7 -39.54 0.39 -8.15
N THR A 8 -38.40 -0.13 -7.74
CA THR A 8 -37.11 0.01 -8.46
C THR A 8 -36.86 -1.08 -9.49
N ASP A 9 -37.87 -1.88 -9.83
CA ASP A 9 -37.82 -2.76 -11.00
C ASP A 9 -38.40 -2.04 -12.20
N ARG A 10 -37.55 -1.21 -12.86
CA ARG A 10 -37.77 -0.94 -14.28
C ARG A 10 -37.31 -2.19 -15.02
N GLU A 11 -38.21 -3.16 -15.09
CA GLU A 11 -38.08 -4.27 -16.03
C GLU A 11 -37.67 -3.70 -17.40
N CYS A 12 -36.65 -4.31 -18.00
CA CYS A 12 -36.32 -4.09 -19.39
C CYS A 12 -37.63 -4.21 -20.19
N PRO A 13 -38.08 -3.20 -20.95
CA PRO A 13 -39.39 -3.22 -21.61
C PRO A 13 -39.53 -4.32 -22.68
N PHE A 14 -38.49 -5.14 -22.87
CA PHE A 14 -38.43 -6.28 -23.76
C PHE A 14 -38.92 -7.61 -23.14
N THR A 15 -39.16 -7.70 -21.83
CA THR A 15 -39.42 -8.99 -21.17
C THR A 15 -40.80 -9.63 -21.37
N PRO A 16 -41.91 -8.93 -21.71
CA PRO A 16 -43.16 -9.66 -21.97
C PRO A 16 -43.31 -10.16 -23.41
N ARG A 17 -42.69 -9.49 -24.41
CA ARG A 17 -42.94 -9.78 -25.84
C ARG A 17 -41.81 -10.48 -26.59
N TYR A 18 -40.61 -10.54 -26.05
CA TYR A 18 -39.49 -11.28 -26.66
C TYR A 18 -38.91 -12.28 -25.67
N ARG A 19 -39.62 -13.41 -25.50
CA ARG A 19 -38.99 -14.64 -25.01
C ARG A 19 -38.08 -15.15 -26.12
N ALA A 20 -36.88 -14.57 -26.21
CA ALA A 20 -35.94 -14.83 -27.29
C ALA A 20 -35.29 -16.22 -27.14
N GLU A 21 -35.53 -17.10 -28.12
CA GLU A 21 -34.92 -18.44 -28.21
C GLU A 21 -33.41 -18.41 -28.54
N SER A 22 -32.82 -17.24 -28.85
CA SER A 22 -31.37 -17.09 -28.92
C SER A 22 -30.88 -15.64 -28.82
N TRP A 23 -29.64 -15.50 -28.34
CA TRP A 23 -28.90 -14.23 -28.13
C TRP A 23 -28.80 -13.31 -29.36
N ARG A 24 -29.03 -13.82 -30.58
CA ARG A 24 -28.92 -13.05 -31.83
C ARG A 24 -30.11 -12.12 -32.11
N GLY A 25 -31.27 -12.34 -31.47
CA GLY A 25 -32.48 -11.54 -31.67
C GLY A 25 -32.43 -10.19 -30.96
N THR A 26 -31.84 -10.14 -29.77
CA THR A 26 -31.88 -9.00 -28.86
C THR A 26 -31.00 -7.83 -29.32
N ALA A 27 -29.95 -8.09 -30.11
CA ALA A 27 -28.97 -7.08 -30.54
C ALA A 27 -29.52 -6.08 -31.58
N ARG A 28 -30.64 -6.36 -32.25
CA ARG A 28 -31.20 -5.51 -33.32
C ARG A 28 -32.11 -4.37 -32.82
N GLY A 29 -32.67 -4.48 -31.61
CA GLY A 29 -33.68 -3.54 -31.10
C GLY A 29 -33.13 -2.32 -30.37
N ALA A 30 -31.82 -2.24 -30.11
CA ALA A 30 -31.25 -1.29 -29.14
C ALA A 30 -30.67 0.01 -29.76
N TRP A 31 -30.74 0.20 -31.07
CA TRP A 31 -30.02 1.26 -31.79
C TRP A 31 -30.71 2.64 -31.86
N GLY A 32 -31.68 2.94 -30.99
CA GLY A 32 -32.61 4.06 -31.20
C GLY A 32 -32.81 5.08 -30.08
N GLN A 33 -32.14 4.97 -28.93
CA GLN A 33 -32.39 5.91 -27.82
C GLN A 33 -31.12 6.69 -27.46
N LEU A 34 -31.13 7.98 -27.80
CA LEU A 34 -30.11 8.93 -27.39
C LEU A 34 -30.30 9.24 -25.90
N ILE A 35 -29.62 8.47 -25.06
CA ILE A 35 -29.46 8.75 -23.64
C ILE A 35 -28.30 9.72 -23.53
N ASP A 36 -28.50 10.83 -22.84
CA ASP A 36 -27.39 11.71 -22.45
C ASP A 36 -26.48 10.94 -21.48
N LEU A 37 -25.31 10.54 -21.98
CA LEU A 37 -24.31 9.73 -21.28
C LEU A 37 -23.28 10.57 -20.53
N THR A 38 -23.41 11.90 -20.51
CA THR A 38 -22.40 12.74 -19.87
C THR A 38 -22.35 12.47 -18.35
N PRO A 39 -21.29 11.83 -17.82
CA PRO A 39 -21.19 11.60 -16.40
C PRO A 39 -20.97 12.96 -15.73
N ARG A 40 -21.72 13.26 -14.67
CA ARG A 40 -21.27 14.27 -13.71
C ARG A 40 -19.96 13.76 -13.11
N LEU A 41 -18.84 14.30 -13.59
CA LEU A 41 -17.50 13.88 -13.22
C LEU A 41 -17.20 14.26 -11.76
N LEU A 42 -17.64 13.42 -10.82
CA LEU A 42 -16.96 13.32 -9.53
C LEU A 42 -15.62 12.65 -9.79
N LYS A 43 -14.52 13.25 -9.33
CA LYS A 43 -13.15 12.76 -9.55
C LYS A 43 -12.94 11.31 -9.06
N TYR A 44 -13.72 10.87 -8.07
CA TYR A 44 -13.69 9.51 -7.55
C TYR A 44 -15.12 8.95 -7.41
N ALA A 45 -15.32 7.70 -7.82
CA ALA A 45 -16.61 7.02 -7.73
C ALA A 45 -16.87 6.41 -6.33
N TYR A 46 -15.79 5.99 -5.65
CA TYR A 46 -15.79 5.45 -4.28
C TYR A 46 -14.36 5.47 -3.72
N PHE A 47 -14.22 5.18 -2.42
CA PHE A 47 -12.93 5.02 -1.76
C PHE A 47 -12.81 3.62 -1.15
N THR A 48 -11.64 3.01 -1.34
CA THR A 48 -11.21 1.78 -0.66
C THR A 48 -10.49 2.19 0.61
N GLN A 49 -10.83 1.56 1.73
CA GLN A 49 -10.24 1.87 3.04
C GLN A 49 -9.56 0.62 3.59
N GLY A 50 -8.56 0.82 4.42
CA GLY A 50 -7.92 -0.27 5.13
C GLY A 50 -6.89 0.25 6.11
N GLY A 51 -6.49 -0.65 7.01
CA GLY A 51 -5.43 -0.42 7.98
C GLY A 51 -4.47 -1.58 7.98
N ALA A 52 -3.21 -1.30 8.30
CA ALA A 52 -2.20 -2.31 8.51
C ALA A 52 -1.42 -2.03 9.80
N TYR A 53 -0.93 -3.10 10.39
CA TYR A 53 0.00 -3.10 11.51
C TYR A 53 1.19 -3.96 11.12
N SER A 54 2.40 -3.49 11.41
CA SER A 54 3.64 -4.22 11.13
C SER A 54 4.55 -4.16 12.35
N GLU A 55 5.18 -5.28 12.66
CA GLU A 55 6.17 -5.45 13.72
C GLU A 55 7.50 -5.86 13.11
N VAL A 56 8.58 -5.21 13.54
CA VAL A 56 9.92 -5.42 13.00
C VAL A 56 10.94 -5.55 14.12
N GLU A 57 11.95 -6.36 13.87
CA GLU A 57 13.16 -6.44 14.68
C GLU A 57 14.32 -5.87 13.86
N ILE A 58 15.12 -5.00 14.47
CA ILE A 58 16.30 -4.40 13.82
C ILE A 58 17.57 -4.85 14.53
N ASP A 59 18.61 -5.17 13.76
CA ASP A 59 19.96 -5.31 14.28
C ASP A 59 20.64 -3.93 14.27
N VAL A 60 20.83 -3.37 15.46
CA VAL A 60 21.41 -2.03 15.66
C VAL A 60 22.86 -1.94 15.19
N LEU A 61 23.59 -3.07 15.12
CA LEU A 61 25.00 -3.10 14.75
C LEU A 61 25.23 -3.22 13.24
N SER A 62 24.38 -3.94 12.53
CA SER A 62 24.46 -4.11 11.07
C SER A 62 23.52 -3.19 10.29
N GLY A 63 22.38 -2.82 10.90
CA GLY A 63 21.28 -2.13 10.24
C GLY A 63 20.30 -3.07 9.53
N ASP A 64 20.52 -4.38 9.58
CA ASP A 64 19.59 -5.37 9.02
C ASP A 64 18.27 -5.37 9.80
N PHE A 65 17.18 -5.80 9.16
CA PHE A 65 15.88 -5.88 9.82
C PHE A 65 15.10 -7.10 9.34
N THR A 66 14.24 -7.62 10.21
CA THR A 66 13.32 -8.71 9.92
C THR A 66 11.91 -8.28 10.28
N ILE A 67 10.95 -8.55 9.38
CA ILE A 67 9.54 -8.29 9.64
C ILE A 67 8.96 -9.52 10.35
N LEU A 68 8.66 -9.37 11.64
CA LEU A 68 8.13 -10.45 12.47
C LEU A 68 6.69 -10.76 12.08
N ARG A 69 5.87 -9.71 11.97
CA ARG A 69 4.44 -9.85 11.75
C ARG A 69 3.84 -8.67 11.02
N THR A 70 2.87 -8.94 10.16
CA THR A 70 2.00 -7.93 9.56
C THR A 70 0.54 -8.39 9.61
N ASP A 71 -0.34 -7.53 10.11
CA ASP A 71 -1.79 -7.71 10.06
C ASP A 71 -2.42 -6.63 9.18
N ILE A 72 -3.22 -7.03 8.19
CA ILE A 72 -3.91 -6.13 7.27
C ILE A 72 -5.42 -6.34 7.37
N VAL A 73 -6.17 -5.24 7.44
CA VAL A 73 -7.63 -5.22 7.27
C VAL A 73 -8.00 -4.31 6.12
N MET A 74 -8.65 -4.85 5.09
CA MET A 74 -9.07 -4.10 3.89
C MET A 74 -10.58 -4.17 3.66
N ASP A 75 -11.18 -3.01 3.37
CA ASP A 75 -12.56 -2.88 2.92
C ASP A 75 -12.63 -2.93 1.39
N VAL A 76 -12.84 -4.13 0.87
CA VAL A 76 -13.03 -4.40 -0.56
C VAL A 76 -14.50 -4.44 -0.98
N GLY A 77 -15.42 -4.04 -0.10
CA GLY A 77 -16.86 -4.24 -0.29
C GLY A 77 -17.21 -5.73 -0.40
N ARG A 78 -18.11 -6.07 -1.32
CA ARG A 78 -18.41 -7.47 -1.64
C ARG A 78 -17.42 -7.97 -2.69
N SER A 79 -16.40 -8.67 -2.24
CA SER A 79 -15.41 -9.34 -3.09
C SER A 79 -16.09 -10.21 -4.16
N LEU A 80 -15.62 -10.08 -5.41
CA LEU A 80 -16.06 -10.92 -6.52
C LEU A 80 -15.34 -12.28 -6.49
N ASN A 81 -14.06 -12.26 -6.14
CA ASN A 81 -13.23 -13.45 -5.95
C ASN A 81 -12.24 -13.20 -4.83
N MET A 82 -12.47 -13.82 -3.67
CA MET A 82 -11.66 -13.61 -2.48
C MET A 82 -10.19 -14.01 -2.69
N GLY A 83 -9.91 -15.04 -3.47
CA GLY A 83 -8.53 -15.49 -3.71
C GLY A 83 -7.71 -14.48 -4.51
N ILE A 84 -8.33 -13.86 -5.52
CA ILE A 84 -7.68 -12.81 -6.31
C ILE A 84 -7.49 -11.55 -5.47
N ASP A 85 -8.52 -11.16 -4.72
CA ASP A 85 -8.46 -9.93 -3.93
C ASP A 85 -7.40 -10.03 -2.81
N VAL A 86 -7.28 -11.19 -2.15
CA VAL A 86 -6.22 -11.42 -1.16
C VAL A 86 -4.84 -11.39 -1.82
N GLY A 87 -4.64 -12.08 -2.94
CA GLY A 87 -3.34 -12.06 -3.64
C GLY A 87 -2.93 -10.68 -4.14
N GLN A 88 -3.90 -9.82 -4.50
CA GLN A 88 -3.63 -8.42 -4.82
C GLN A 88 -3.20 -7.62 -3.59
N VAL A 89 -3.85 -7.82 -2.44
CA VAL A 89 -3.42 -7.18 -1.18
C VAL A 89 -2.01 -7.60 -0.79
N GLU A 90 -1.70 -8.90 -0.89
CA GLU A 90 -0.35 -9.44 -0.62
C GLU A 90 0.71 -8.81 -1.53
N GLY A 91 0.49 -8.88 -2.85
CA GLY A 91 1.43 -8.38 -3.84
C GLY A 91 1.66 -6.88 -3.71
N ALA A 92 0.57 -6.10 -3.56
CA ALA A 92 0.67 -4.66 -3.40
C ALA A 92 1.37 -4.28 -2.09
N PHE A 93 1.09 -4.97 -0.98
CA PHE A 93 1.77 -4.72 0.29
C PHE A 93 3.28 -4.99 0.19
N VAL A 94 3.69 -6.14 -0.36
CA VAL A 94 5.11 -6.49 -0.51
C VAL A 94 5.83 -5.50 -1.44
N GLN A 95 5.18 -5.08 -2.53
CA GLN A 95 5.73 -4.06 -3.42
C GLN A 95 5.89 -2.70 -2.71
N GLY A 96 4.89 -2.29 -1.93
CA GLY A 96 4.96 -1.06 -1.14
C GLY A 96 6.01 -1.12 -0.03
N MET A 97 6.18 -2.27 0.62
CA MET A 97 7.21 -2.51 1.61
C MET A 97 8.60 -2.42 0.96
N GLY A 98 8.79 -3.06 -0.20
CA GLY A 98 10.01 -2.97 -0.99
C GLY A 98 10.37 -1.52 -1.32
N LEU A 99 9.42 -0.75 -1.86
CA LEU A 99 9.57 0.69 -2.15
C LEU A 99 10.04 1.51 -0.93
N MET A 100 9.56 1.17 0.26
CA MET A 100 9.79 1.96 1.47
C MET A 100 11.06 1.56 2.23
N THR A 101 11.63 0.39 1.97
CA THR A 101 12.69 -0.19 2.80
C THR A 101 13.90 -0.69 2.01
N LEU A 102 13.71 -1.34 0.86
CA LEU A 102 14.77 -2.06 0.14
C LEU A 102 15.13 -1.41 -1.19
N GLU A 103 14.13 -0.98 -1.95
CA GLU A 103 14.28 -0.57 -3.35
C GLU A 103 14.95 0.80 -3.48
N GLU A 104 16.27 0.80 -3.54
CA GLU A 104 17.06 1.98 -3.85
C GLU A 104 17.57 1.95 -5.29
N THR A 105 17.36 3.05 -6.01
CA THR A 105 17.91 3.25 -7.36
C THR A 105 19.23 3.99 -7.27
N LEU A 106 20.34 3.25 -7.34
CA LEU A 106 21.68 3.83 -7.33
C LEU A 106 22.11 4.15 -8.76
N VAL A 107 22.38 5.42 -9.04
CA VAL A 107 22.87 5.89 -10.33
C VAL A 107 24.36 6.18 -10.24
N PHE A 108 25.16 5.47 -11.04
CA PHE A 108 26.60 5.66 -11.10
C PHE A 108 26.97 6.78 -12.09
N PRO A 109 28.15 7.42 -11.92
CA PRO A 109 28.63 8.48 -12.83
C PRO A 109 28.76 8.06 -14.30
N ASN A 110 28.83 6.76 -14.58
CA ASN A 110 28.87 6.20 -15.93
C ASN A 110 27.48 5.92 -16.52
N GLY A 111 26.40 6.34 -15.84
CA GLY A 111 25.01 6.13 -16.25
C GLY A 111 24.47 4.72 -15.99
N ARG A 112 25.24 3.85 -15.31
CA ARG A 112 24.72 2.54 -14.87
C ARG A 112 23.76 2.72 -13.71
N ILE A 113 22.71 1.91 -13.69
CA ILE A 113 21.71 1.88 -12.64
C ILE A 113 21.77 0.51 -11.96
N GLN A 114 21.78 0.50 -10.64
CA GLN A 114 21.65 -0.71 -9.83
C GLN A 114 20.46 -0.58 -8.89
N THR A 115 19.61 -1.60 -8.89
CA THR A 115 18.43 -1.72 -8.03
C THR A 115 18.41 -3.10 -7.38
N ILE A 116 18.00 -3.16 -6.12
CA ILE A 116 17.77 -4.40 -5.39
C ILE A 116 16.29 -4.41 -5.02
N GLY A 117 15.55 -5.38 -5.55
CA GLY A 117 14.14 -5.60 -5.22
C GLY A 117 13.97 -6.57 -4.05
N PRO A 118 12.77 -6.64 -3.46
CA PRO A 118 12.47 -7.57 -2.38
C PRO A 118 12.59 -9.02 -2.85
N GLY A 119 13.23 -9.84 -2.02
CA GLY A 119 13.32 -11.29 -2.16
C GLY A 119 12.37 -12.04 -1.23
N PHE A 120 12.39 -13.37 -1.32
CA PHE A 120 11.51 -14.24 -0.52
C PHE A 120 11.70 -14.11 1.00
N ARG A 121 12.92 -13.76 1.44
CA ARG A 121 13.24 -13.61 2.88
C ARG A 121 12.71 -12.31 3.49
N ASP A 122 12.30 -11.36 2.66
CA ASP A 122 11.91 -10.02 3.10
C ASP A 122 10.41 -9.90 3.41
N ILE A 123 9.65 -10.99 3.22
CA ILE A 123 8.21 -11.08 3.50
C ILE A 123 7.99 -11.28 5.02
N PRO A 124 6.93 -10.72 5.63
CA PRO A 124 6.59 -10.96 7.03
C PRO A 124 6.52 -12.45 7.38
N GLN A 125 7.13 -12.85 8.50
CA GLN A 125 7.07 -14.25 8.95
C GLN A 125 5.65 -14.69 9.29
N GLU A 126 4.91 -13.82 10.00
CA GLU A 126 3.47 -13.95 10.18
C GLU A 126 2.75 -12.91 9.31
N PHE A 127 2.01 -13.36 8.28
CA PHE A 127 1.28 -12.46 7.39
C PHE A 127 -0.23 -12.75 7.41
N ASN A 128 -0.99 -11.91 8.12
CA ASN A 128 -2.43 -12.07 8.31
C ASN A 128 -3.21 -11.03 7.49
N ILE A 129 -4.11 -11.50 6.63
CA ILE A 129 -4.94 -10.62 5.80
C ILE A 129 -6.42 -10.91 6.05
N ASN A 130 -7.13 -9.86 6.46
CA ASN A 130 -8.56 -9.92 6.75
C ASN A 130 -9.31 -8.94 5.85
N LEU A 131 -10.30 -9.45 5.11
CA LEU A 131 -11.23 -8.62 4.37
C LEU A 131 -12.41 -8.24 5.25
N LEU A 132 -12.82 -6.98 5.24
CA LEU A 132 -13.93 -6.49 6.06
C LEU A 132 -15.23 -7.20 5.68
N LYS A 133 -15.81 -7.95 6.63
CA LYS A 133 -17.07 -8.70 6.42
C LYS A 133 -18.27 -7.90 6.91
N GLY A 134 -19.40 -8.04 6.21
CA GLY A 134 -20.70 -7.53 6.68
C GLY A 134 -20.99 -6.06 6.38
N ALA A 135 -20.05 -5.32 5.79
CA ALA A 135 -20.30 -3.96 5.32
C ALA A 135 -21.26 -3.99 4.12
N ARG A 136 -22.37 -3.24 4.21
CA ARG A 136 -23.34 -3.09 3.12
C ARG A 136 -23.29 -1.68 2.57
N TYR A 137 -23.08 -1.56 1.27
CA TYR A 137 -23.03 -0.28 0.58
C TYR A 137 -24.21 -0.17 -0.40
N PRO A 138 -25.42 0.16 0.06
CA PRO A 138 -26.63 0.19 -0.78
C PRO A 138 -26.59 1.27 -1.88
N HIS A 139 -25.75 2.29 -1.74
CA HIS A 139 -25.57 3.36 -2.71
C HIS A 139 -24.32 3.20 -3.59
N LEU A 140 -23.57 2.10 -3.43
CA LEU A 140 -22.35 1.86 -4.20
C LEU A 140 -22.71 1.39 -5.61
N LYS A 141 -22.46 2.25 -6.60
CA LYS A 141 -22.75 2.00 -8.02
C LYS A 141 -21.64 1.18 -8.70
N THR A 142 -21.21 0.09 -8.06
CA THR A 142 -20.18 -0.82 -8.59
C THR A 142 -20.77 -2.20 -8.86
N ILE A 143 -20.11 -2.96 -9.73
CA ILE A 143 -20.55 -4.31 -10.09
C ILE A 143 -20.53 -5.19 -8.83
N GLY A 144 -21.68 -5.73 -8.45
CA GLY A 144 -21.81 -6.61 -7.29
C GLY A 144 -21.51 -5.94 -5.95
N SER A 145 -21.48 -4.59 -5.87
CA SER A 145 -21.03 -3.84 -4.69
C SER A 145 -19.57 -4.12 -4.29
N SER A 146 -18.72 -4.45 -5.27
CA SER A 146 -17.26 -4.63 -5.07
C SER A 146 -16.50 -3.30 -5.11
N LYS A 147 -15.27 -3.31 -4.59
CA LYS A 147 -14.31 -2.20 -4.70
C LYS A 147 -13.00 -2.70 -5.29
N GLY A 148 -12.33 -1.86 -6.06
CA GLY A 148 -11.00 -2.15 -6.59
C GLY A 148 -9.95 -2.20 -5.48
N VAL A 149 -9.07 -3.20 -5.55
CA VAL A 149 -8.08 -3.53 -4.52
C VAL A 149 -6.63 -3.47 -5.00
N GLY A 150 -6.35 -3.23 -6.30
CA GLY A 150 -4.99 -3.34 -6.83
C GLY A 150 -3.98 -2.35 -6.22
N GLU A 151 -4.26 -1.05 -6.30
CA GLU A 151 -3.33 0.00 -5.83
C GLU A 151 -3.46 0.38 -4.35
N PRO A 152 -4.67 0.43 -3.73
CA PRO A 152 -4.82 0.91 -2.36
C PRO A 152 -3.92 0.25 -1.29
N PRO A 153 -3.66 -1.08 -1.33
CA PRO A 153 -2.82 -1.73 -0.34
C PRO A 153 -1.33 -1.40 -0.48
N LEU A 154 -0.88 -0.81 -1.60
CA LEU A 154 0.53 -0.46 -1.80
C LEU A 154 1.03 0.47 -0.70
N PHE A 155 0.23 1.47 -0.31
CA PHE A 155 0.64 2.40 0.74
C PHE A 155 0.73 1.75 2.13
N LEU A 156 0.05 0.61 2.36
CA LEU A 156 0.12 -0.10 3.64
C LEU A 156 1.52 -0.65 3.94
N GLY A 157 2.34 -0.87 2.91
CA GLY A 157 3.76 -1.21 3.08
C GLY A 157 4.56 -0.15 3.86
N SER A 158 4.10 1.11 3.88
CA SER A 158 4.72 2.17 4.68
C SER A 158 4.67 1.93 6.19
N THR A 159 3.79 1.03 6.66
CA THR A 159 3.75 0.64 8.08
C THR A 159 5.07 0.03 8.54
N VAL A 160 5.78 -0.68 7.67
CA VAL A 160 7.10 -1.26 7.95
C VAL A 160 8.14 -0.15 8.17
N LEU A 161 8.14 0.89 7.33
CA LEU A 161 9.02 2.06 7.50
C LEU A 161 8.79 2.74 8.86
N PHE A 162 7.52 2.90 9.26
CA PHE A 162 7.20 3.49 10.56
C PHE A 162 7.57 2.59 11.74
N ALA A 163 7.42 1.27 11.61
CA ALA A 163 7.87 0.31 12.61
C ALA A 163 9.41 0.36 12.77
N ILE A 164 10.16 0.41 11.67
CA ILE A 164 11.62 0.58 11.69
C ILE A 164 11.98 1.90 12.37
N ARG A 165 11.27 2.99 12.05
CA ARG A 165 11.50 4.29 12.69
C ARG A 165 11.29 4.24 14.20
N ASP A 166 10.28 3.51 14.67
CA ASP A 166 10.02 3.34 16.11
C ASP A 166 11.13 2.51 16.78
N ALA A 167 11.58 1.44 16.15
CA ALA A 167 12.71 0.63 16.63
C ALA A 167 14.03 1.44 16.70
N VAL A 168 14.32 2.27 15.69
CA VAL A 168 15.48 3.19 15.71
C VAL A 168 15.35 4.23 16.82
N LYS A 169 14.13 4.73 17.07
CA LYS A 169 13.88 5.67 18.17
C LYS A 169 14.20 5.02 19.53
N ALA A 170 13.84 3.76 19.72
CA ALA A 170 14.19 2.99 20.92
C ALA A 170 15.72 2.82 21.04
N ALA A 171 16.40 2.39 19.97
CA ALA A 171 17.86 2.25 19.96
C ALA A 171 18.60 3.57 20.29
N ARG A 172 18.10 4.71 19.80
CA ARG A 172 18.64 6.04 20.13
C ARG A 172 18.41 6.42 21.59
N SER A 173 17.31 5.97 22.19
CA SER A 173 17.05 6.15 23.63
C SER A 173 18.08 5.40 24.46
N ASP A 174 18.38 4.16 24.09
CA ASP A 174 19.38 3.32 24.77
C ASP A 174 20.80 3.88 24.63
N ALA A 175 21.12 4.52 23.50
CA ALA A 175 22.37 5.25 23.27
C ALA A 175 22.45 6.60 24.04
N GLY A 176 21.43 6.97 24.81
CA GLY A 176 21.37 8.22 25.57
C GLY A 176 21.13 9.47 24.72
N LEU A 177 20.68 9.31 23.47
CA LEU A 177 20.40 10.41 22.54
C LEU A 177 18.95 10.91 22.62
N ALA A 178 18.03 10.08 23.12
CA ALA A 178 16.65 10.48 23.34
C ALA A 178 16.43 10.79 24.82
N VAL A 179 16.31 12.08 25.14
CA VAL A 179 15.90 12.51 26.49
C VAL A 179 14.38 12.67 26.46
N SER A 180 13.67 11.86 27.26
CA SER A 180 12.22 11.94 27.44
C SER A 180 11.77 13.37 27.79
N GLY A 181 10.72 13.89 27.13
CA GLY A 181 10.17 15.23 27.37
C GLY A 181 10.40 16.20 26.21
N GLU A 182 10.74 17.45 26.52
CA GLU A 182 10.95 18.55 25.54
C GLU A 182 12.27 18.42 24.73
N ASN A 183 13.14 17.47 25.08
CA ASN A 183 14.47 17.25 24.47
C ASN A 183 14.52 16.02 23.54
N VAL A 184 13.42 15.68 22.87
CA VAL A 184 13.46 14.68 21.80
C VAL A 184 14.26 15.25 20.64
N VAL A 185 15.47 14.72 20.41
CA VAL A 185 16.25 15.06 19.23
C VAL A 185 15.51 14.49 18.00
N PRO A 186 14.90 15.33 17.15
CA PRO A 186 14.24 14.83 15.96
C PRO A 186 15.30 14.21 15.05
N PHE A 187 15.06 12.98 14.59
CA PHE A 187 15.88 12.38 13.55
C PHE A 187 15.05 12.17 12.29
N ARG A 188 15.72 12.33 11.16
CA ARG A 188 15.17 12.15 9.83
C ARG A 188 15.54 10.76 9.35
N LEU A 189 14.54 9.97 8.95
CA LEU A 189 14.72 8.68 8.28
C LEU A 189 13.98 8.78 6.95
N ASP A 190 14.74 8.91 5.87
CA ASP A 190 14.20 9.00 4.52
C ASP A 190 13.90 7.61 3.96
N SER A 191 12.89 7.53 3.10
CA SER A 191 12.61 6.33 2.29
C SER A 191 13.55 6.29 1.08
N PRO A 192 14.06 5.11 0.68
CA PRO A 192 13.90 3.80 1.33
C PRO A 192 14.77 3.66 2.58
N ALA A 193 14.22 3.11 3.67
CA ALA A 193 14.95 2.83 4.90
C ALA A 193 15.86 1.60 4.76
N THR A 194 16.92 1.75 3.97
CA THR A 194 17.93 0.71 3.75
C THR A 194 18.74 0.44 5.01
N ALA A 195 19.41 -0.71 5.06
CA ALA A 195 20.26 -1.09 6.19
C ALA A 195 21.32 -0.03 6.52
N GLU A 196 21.89 0.61 5.50
CA GLU A 196 22.82 1.75 5.68
C GLU A 196 22.15 2.90 6.45
N ARG A 197 20.97 3.34 6.02
CA ARG A 197 20.25 4.45 6.67
C ARG A 197 19.82 4.09 8.08
N ILE A 198 19.36 2.86 8.30
CA ILE A 198 19.00 2.37 9.64
C ILE A 198 20.21 2.39 10.57
N ARG A 199 21.35 1.84 10.11
CA ARG A 199 22.58 1.77 10.88
C ARG A 199 23.11 3.15 11.27
N LEU A 200 23.14 4.08 10.32
CA LEU A 200 23.58 5.46 10.54
C LEU A 200 22.64 6.23 11.46
N ALA A 201 21.34 5.95 11.42
CA ALA A 201 20.34 6.61 12.26
C ALA A 201 20.44 6.22 13.74
N CYS A 202 21.00 5.05 14.08
CA CYS A 202 21.17 4.61 15.47
C CYS A 202 22.19 5.47 16.26
N GLN A 203 23.20 6.07 15.60
CA GLN A 203 24.16 7.03 16.17
C GLN A 203 24.85 6.61 17.48
N ASP A 204 25.23 5.34 17.58
CA ASP A 204 26.06 4.81 18.66
C ASP A 204 27.52 5.33 18.59
N ASP A 205 28.32 4.94 19.58
CA ASP A 205 29.73 5.35 19.65
C ASP A 205 30.57 4.83 18.48
N ILE A 206 30.15 3.73 17.85
CA ILE A 206 30.79 3.21 16.64
C ILE A 206 30.60 4.20 15.49
N VAL A 207 29.35 4.61 15.20
CA VAL A 207 29.07 5.57 14.12
C VAL A 207 29.77 6.91 14.33
N LYS A 208 29.87 7.37 15.59
CA LYS A 208 30.62 8.60 15.91
C LYS A 208 32.10 8.49 15.55
N ARG A 209 32.71 7.31 15.76
CA ARG A 209 34.13 7.06 15.43
C ARG A 209 34.36 6.87 13.93
N THR A 210 33.36 6.42 13.17
CA THR A 210 33.45 6.21 11.72
C THR A 210 32.99 7.41 10.90
N ALA A 211 32.70 8.55 11.53
CA ALA A 211 32.25 9.75 10.83
C ALA A 211 33.36 10.30 9.91
N VAL A 212 33.16 10.19 8.60
CA VAL A 212 34.08 10.72 7.58
C VAL A 212 33.50 12.00 6.99
N LYS A 213 34.34 13.04 6.85
CA LYS A 213 34.01 14.27 6.11
C LYS A 213 34.68 14.21 4.75
N ALA A 214 33.88 14.27 3.68
CA ALA A 214 34.42 14.29 2.32
C ALA A 214 35.30 15.53 2.10
N ALA A 215 36.47 15.35 1.50
CA ALA A 215 37.33 16.45 1.11
C ALA A 215 36.76 17.17 -0.13
N PRO A 216 37.08 18.46 -0.37
CA PRO A 216 36.49 19.24 -1.47
C PRO A 216 36.71 18.68 -2.89
N HIS A 217 37.69 17.79 -3.05
CA HIS A 217 38.07 17.18 -4.33
C HIS A 217 37.54 15.74 -4.49
N GLU A 218 36.95 15.16 -3.44
CA GLU A 218 36.40 13.82 -3.47
C GLU A 218 35.00 13.86 -4.07
N LYS A 219 34.73 12.93 -5.00
CA LYS A 219 33.42 12.78 -5.62
C LYS A 219 32.75 11.55 -5.03
N ASN A 220 31.46 11.68 -4.73
CA ASN A 220 30.66 10.53 -4.32
C ASN A 220 30.64 9.47 -5.41
N TRP A 221 30.69 8.21 -4.97
CA TRP A 221 30.62 7.06 -5.86
C TRP A 221 29.25 6.92 -6.54
N VAL A 222 28.20 7.39 -5.87
CA VAL A 222 26.81 7.42 -6.37
C VAL A 222 26.38 8.87 -6.54
N VAL A 223 25.69 9.15 -7.65
CA VAL A 223 25.06 10.43 -7.91
C VAL A 223 23.66 10.38 -7.30
N THR A 224 23.45 11.08 -6.19
CA THR A 224 22.11 11.29 -5.64
C THR A 224 21.33 12.19 -6.61
N LEU A 225 20.19 11.71 -7.13
CA LEU A 225 19.27 12.50 -7.95
C LEU A 225 18.55 13.58 -7.14
#